data_AF-A0A3B8V7N6-F1
#
_entry.id   AF-A0A3B8V7N6-F1
#
_cell.length_a   1.000
_cell.length_b   1.000
_cell.length_c   1.000
_cell.angle_alpha   90.00
_cell.angle_beta   90.00
_cell.angle_gamma   90.00
#
_symmetry.space_group_name_H-M   'P 1'
#
loop_
_entity.id
_entity.type
_entity.pdbx_description
1 polymer ?
#
loop_
_entity_poly.entity_id
_entity_poly.type
_entity_poly.pdbx_seq_one_letter_code
_entity_poly.pdbx_strand_id
1 'polypeptide(L)'
;GRADGFIAQGISYDERENTFFVTGYMNDKSVSPLYLVKKESETSKKSSYKTLYLKDEKGEEYKGHCGGLTVHGDYIYVAGGSKHCLYVYSYAGALRAEDKAYLDCEGTFTVSSEDDYMSVAFVSLWGDALVVGEFYREGNYPTLESHKRTAACGDYNQAMAVCYPFADGEDASFGLKKTPSKAISMPDLIQGAYFSDGKAVLSASYAVAFSHLYEYDLSRAETNEKITLFGVEMPLYSFDSDSLTRDIKIAPMSEEIVLVNGKTYVMCESASDKYIFGKFTGAKWCYATDLSKMK
;
A
#
# COMPACT_ATOMS: atom_id res chain seq x y z
N GLY A 1 8.74 10.73 -10.65
CA GLY A 1 7.86 10.80 -11.82
C GLY A 1 8.66 10.50 -13.06
N ARG A 2 8.12 9.65 -13.94
CA ARG A 2 8.73 9.34 -15.24
C ARG A 2 7.96 10.07 -16.33
N ALA A 3 8.64 10.44 -17.41
CA ALA A 3 8.05 11.14 -18.55
C ALA A 3 7.30 10.20 -19.52
N ASP A 4 7.27 8.90 -19.24
CA ASP A 4 6.65 7.87 -20.08
C ASP A 4 5.18 7.61 -19.73
N GLY A 5 4.55 8.50 -18.96
CA GLY A 5 3.14 8.38 -18.58
C GLY A 5 2.86 7.41 -17.42
N PHE A 6 3.89 6.90 -16.76
CA PHE A 6 3.76 6.12 -15.53
C PHE A 6 3.17 6.94 -14.38
N ILE A 7 2.16 6.37 -13.73
CA ILE A 7 1.48 6.92 -12.56
C ILE A 7 1.75 6.01 -11.39
N ALA A 8 2.70 6.47 -10.58
CA ALA A 8 3.12 5.92 -9.30
C ALA A 8 1.95 5.58 -8.37
N GLN A 9 1.96 4.39 -7.76
CA GLN A 9 0.99 3.96 -6.76
C GLN A 9 1.70 3.30 -5.57
N GLY A 10 2.14 2.05 -5.75
CA GLY A 10 2.74 1.25 -4.68
C GLY A 10 4.25 1.38 -4.60
N ILE A 11 4.77 1.28 -3.38
CA ILE A 11 6.21 1.26 -3.08
C ILE A 11 6.52 0.34 -1.90
N SER A 12 7.46 -0.57 -2.12
CA SER A 12 8.07 -1.38 -1.06
C SER A 12 9.58 -1.31 -1.15
N TYR A 13 10.25 -1.58 -0.04
CA TYR A 13 11.70 -1.69 0.00
C TYR A 13 12.09 -3.06 0.54
N ASP A 14 12.99 -3.73 -0.16
CA ASP A 14 13.56 -5.00 0.24
C ASP A 14 15.04 -4.81 0.56
N GLU A 15 15.40 -5.07 1.83
CA GLU A 15 16.76 -4.89 2.31
C GLU A 15 17.73 -5.96 1.80
N ARG A 16 17.24 -7.17 1.49
CA ARG A 16 18.04 -8.30 0.99
C ARG A 16 18.76 -7.92 -0.30
N GLU A 17 18.07 -7.20 -1.19
CA GLU A 17 18.61 -6.73 -2.47
C GLU A 17 18.91 -5.23 -2.50
N ASN A 18 18.71 -4.51 -1.38
CA ASN A 18 18.83 -3.04 -1.31
C ASN A 18 18.07 -2.37 -2.47
N THR A 19 16.83 -2.80 -2.70
CA THR A 19 16.05 -2.50 -3.91
C THR A 19 14.65 -2.03 -3.55
N PHE A 20 14.22 -0.94 -4.16
CA PHE A 20 12.83 -0.51 -4.14
C PHE A 20 12.05 -1.23 -5.23
N PHE A 21 10.85 -1.68 -4.87
CA PHE A 21 9.85 -2.20 -5.78
C PHE A 21 8.78 -1.14 -5.91
N VAL A 22 8.50 -0.73 -7.14
CA VAL A 22 7.59 0.38 -7.43
C VAL A 22 6.60 -0.03 -8.50
N THR A 23 5.32 0.12 -8.23
CA THR A 23 4.26 -0.24 -9.17
C THR A 23 3.27 0.92 -9.37
N GLY A 24 2.38 0.74 -10.34
CA GLY A 24 1.34 1.69 -10.68
C GLY A 24 0.76 1.39 -12.06
N TYR A 25 0.08 2.36 -12.63
CA TYR A 25 -0.60 2.21 -13.92
C TYR A 25 -0.09 3.22 -14.94
N MET A 26 -0.37 2.95 -16.21
CA MET A 26 0.04 3.81 -17.30
C MET A 26 -1.11 4.70 -17.75
N ASN A 27 -0.84 5.98 -17.99
CA ASN A 27 -1.85 6.94 -18.46
C ASN A 27 -2.51 6.52 -19.78
N ASP A 28 -1.76 5.85 -20.66
CA ASP A 28 -2.23 5.35 -21.94
C ASP A 28 -2.95 3.98 -21.84
N LYS A 29 -3.13 3.46 -20.61
CA LYS A 29 -3.72 2.16 -20.30
C LYS A 29 -2.94 0.96 -20.87
N SER A 30 -1.64 1.16 -21.15
CA SER A 30 -0.73 0.04 -21.38
C SER A 30 -0.48 -0.76 -20.10
N VAL A 31 0.28 -1.84 -20.22
CA VAL A 31 0.50 -2.81 -19.14
C VAL A 31 1.12 -2.14 -17.91
N SER A 32 0.57 -2.45 -16.73
CA SER A 32 1.06 -1.94 -15.46
C SER A 32 2.48 -2.46 -15.20
N PRO A 33 3.46 -1.55 -14.97
CA PRO A 33 4.84 -1.93 -14.77
C PRO A 33 5.14 -2.21 -13.31
N LEU A 34 6.11 -3.09 -13.08
CA LEU A 34 6.85 -3.22 -11.84
C LEU A 34 8.29 -2.78 -12.07
N TYR A 35 8.71 -1.72 -11.39
CA TYR A 35 10.10 -1.26 -11.41
C TYR A 35 10.87 -1.80 -10.20
N LEU A 36 12.03 -2.38 -10.47
CA LEU A 36 13.02 -2.74 -9.45
C LEU A 36 14.12 -1.68 -9.53
N VAL A 37 14.18 -0.79 -8.54
CA VAL A 37 15.11 0.35 -8.50
C VAL A 37 16.15 0.08 -7.42
N LYS A 38 17.40 -0.20 -7.82
CA LYS A 38 18.48 -0.36 -6.85
C LYS A 38 18.74 0.97 -6.15
N LYS A 39 18.70 0.96 -4.82
CA LYS A 39 19.09 2.13 -4.03
C LYS A 39 20.59 2.36 -4.21
N GLU A 40 20.99 3.60 -4.48
CA GLU A 40 22.39 3.94 -4.65
C GLU A 40 23.20 3.52 -3.41
N SER A 41 24.35 2.91 -3.66
CA SER A 41 25.36 2.64 -2.64
C SER A 41 26.47 3.68 -2.72
N GLU A 42 27.27 3.81 -1.66
CA GLU A 42 28.46 4.67 -1.66
C GLU A 42 29.44 4.35 -2.82
N THR A 43 29.39 3.12 -3.33
CA THR A 43 30.26 2.57 -4.39
C THR A 43 29.68 2.67 -5.81
N SER A 44 28.39 2.97 -5.99
CA SER A 44 27.75 3.10 -7.31
C SER A 44 26.80 4.29 -7.35
N LYS A 45 27.25 5.39 -7.98
CA LYS A 45 26.49 6.64 -8.17
C LYS A 45 25.52 6.61 -9.36
N LYS A 46 25.13 5.43 -9.83
CA LYS A 46 24.20 5.30 -10.96
C LYS A 46 23.07 4.39 -10.53
N SER A 47 21.92 4.98 -10.22
CA SER A 47 20.68 4.24 -10.02
C SER A 47 20.39 3.40 -11.28
N SER A 48 20.52 2.08 -11.18
CA SER A 48 20.03 1.15 -12.19
C SER A 48 18.62 0.74 -11.82
N TYR A 49 17.71 0.74 -12.78
CA TYR A 49 16.39 0.15 -12.61
C TYR A 49 16.14 -0.89 -13.70
N LYS A 50 15.27 -1.85 -13.36
CA LYS A 50 14.70 -2.83 -14.27
C LYS A 50 13.19 -2.62 -14.31
N THR A 51 12.59 -2.78 -15.48
CA THR A 51 11.14 -2.72 -15.68
C THR A 51 10.64 -4.13 -15.98
N LEU A 52 9.56 -4.55 -15.35
CA LEU A 52 8.84 -5.78 -15.65
C LEU A 52 7.38 -5.43 -15.92
N TYR A 53 6.68 -6.25 -16.68
CA TYR A 53 5.26 -6.06 -16.97
C TYR A 53 4.43 -7.14 -16.30
N LEU A 54 3.35 -6.74 -15.64
CA LEU A 54 2.53 -7.67 -14.88
C LEU A 54 1.50 -8.35 -15.79
N LYS A 55 1.28 -9.65 -15.58
CA LYS A 55 0.10 -10.36 -16.09
C LYS A 55 -0.91 -10.62 -14.98
N ASP A 56 -2.15 -10.86 -15.37
CA ASP A 56 -3.19 -11.32 -14.45
C ASP A 56 -3.18 -12.86 -14.31
N GLU A 57 -4.11 -13.40 -13.51
CA GLU A 57 -4.25 -14.84 -13.27
C GLU A 57 -4.59 -15.67 -14.53
N LYS A 58 -5.02 -15.01 -15.61
CA LYS A 58 -5.33 -15.65 -16.89
C LYS A 58 -4.14 -15.62 -17.85
N GLY A 59 -3.03 -15.00 -17.43
CA GLY A 59 -1.84 -14.80 -18.26
C GLY A 59 -1.94 -13.61 -19.21
N GLU A 60 -3.00 -12.80 -19.09
CA GLU A 60 -3.22 -11.62 -19.93
C GLU A 60 -2.49 -10.40 -19.35
N GLU A 61 -2.23 -9.40 -20.17
CA GLU A 61 -1.61 -8.16 -19.72
C GLU A 61 -2.42 -7.47 -18.62
N TYR A 62 -1.83 -7.32 -17.43
CA TYR A 62 -2.49 -6.62 -16.33
C TYR A 62 -2.38 -5.11 -16.51
N LYS A 63 -3.54 -4.45 -16.57
CA LYS A 63 -3.68 -3.00 -16.80
C LYS A 63 -4.38 -2.31 -15.64
N GLY A 64 -4.40 -2.98 -14.48
CA GLY A 64 -5.08 -2.51 -13.28
C GLY A 64 -4.34 -1.37 -12.59
N HIS A 65 -4.98 -0.80 -11.59
CA HIS A 65 -4.50 0.40 -10.89
C HIS A 65 -3.20 0.14 -10.13
N CYS A 66 -3.04 -1.04 -9.50
CA CYS A 66 -1.91 -1.37 -8.62
C CYS A 66 -1.78 -0.43 -7.42
N GLY A 67 -2.88 -0.14 -6.70
CA GLY A 67 -2.93 0.90 -5.65
C GLY A 67 -1.88 0.78 -4.54
N GLY A 68 -1.37 -0.43 -4.30
CA GLY A 68 -0.26 -0.69 -3.38
C GLY A 68 0.50 -1.96 -3.72
N LEU A 69 1.69 -2.11 -3.16
CA LEU A 69 2.57 -3.26 -3.26
C LEU A 69 3.40 -3.45 -1.99
N THR A 70 3.54 -4.71 -1.58
CA THR A 70 4.48 -5.12 -0.53
C THR A 70 5.28 -6.34 -0.99
N VAL A 71 6.57 -6.36 -0.64
CA VAL A 71 7.45 -7.53 -0.82
C VAL A 71 7.69 -8.18 0.54
N HIS A 72 7.45 -9.48 0.64
CA HIS A 72 7.78 -10.25 1.84
C HIS A 72 8.04 -11.72 1.49
N GLY A 73 9.07 -12.32 2.09
CA GLY A 73 9.47 -13.69 1.80
C GLY A 73 9.72 -13.90 0.29
N ASP A 74 9.06 -14.90 -0.27
CA ASP A 74 9.17 -15.29 -1.68
C ASP A 74 8.18 -14.59 -2.61
N TYR A 75 7.38 -13.65 -2.08
CA TYR A 75 6.24 -13.08 -2.77
C TYR A 75 6.28 -11.56 -2.89
N ILE A 76 5.66 -11.08 -3.96
CA ILE A 76 5.31 -9.69 -4.21
C ILE A 76 3.78 -9.64 -4.28
N TYR A 77 3.17 -8.91 -3.35
CA TYR A 77 1.72 -8.73 -3.27
C TYR A 77 1.36 -7.39 -3.89
N VAL A 78 0.42 -7.36 -4.83
CA VAL A 78 -0.05 -6.14 -5.51
C VAL A 78 -1.55 -5.97 -5.33
N ALA A 79 -1.98 -4.79 -4.89
CA ALA A 79 -3.38 -4.46 -4.68
C ALA A 79 -4.21 -4.59 -5.96
N GLY A 80 -5.24 -5.44 -5.91
CA GLY A 80 -6.16 -5.74 -7.00
C GLY A 80 -7.49 -4.99 -6.94
N GLY A 81 -7.69 -4.06 -5.99
CA GLY A 81 -8.82 -3.12 -5.91
C GLY A 81 -10.19 -3.67 -6.32
N SER A 82 -10.54 -3.50 -7.60
CA SER A 82 -11.82 -3.92 -8.20
C SER A 82 -12.07 -5.42 -8.23
N LYS A 83 -11.06 -6.23 -7.91
CA LYS A 83 -11.16 -7.69 -7.77
C LYS A 83 -11.16 -8.15 -6.32
N HIS A 84 -11.09 -7.23 -5.37
CA HIS A 84 -11.09 -7.51 -3.93
C HIS A 84 -10.03 -8.55 -3.55
N CYS A 85 -8.84 -8.42 -4.14
CA CYS A 85 -7.76 -9.39 -3.99
C CYS A 85 -6.38 -8.73 -3.99
N LEU A 86 -5.38 -9.56 -3.67
CA LEU A 86 -3.98 -9.31 -3.97
C LEU A 86 -3.59 -10.18 -5.17
N TYR A 87 -2.97 -9.58 -6.18
CA TYR A 87 -2.24 -10.33 -7.19
C TYR A 87 -0.87 -10.71 -6.61
N VAL A 88 -0.48 -11.97 -6.77
CA VAL A 88 0.76 -12.50 -6.21
C VAL A 88 1.74 -12.83 -7.32
N TYR A 89 2.98 -12.34 -7.18
CA TYR A 89 4.07 -12.61 -8.11
C TYR A 89 5.29 -13.16 -7.37
N SER A 90 6.08 -13.96 -8.10
CA SER A 90 7.34 -14.51 -7.60
C SER A 90 8.38 -13.42 -7.35
N TYR A 91 8.90 -13.32 -6.12
CA TYR A 91 10.05 -12.47 -5.82
C TYR A 91 11.30 -12.92 -6.59
N ALA A 92 11.63 -14.22 -6.51
CA ALA A 92 12.78 -14.78 -7.22
C ALA A 92 12.60 -14.72 -8.75
N GLY A 93 11.37 -14.85 -9.25
CA GLY A 93 11.05 -14.61 -10.66
C GLY A 93 11.34 -13.18 -11.07
N ALA A 94 10.88 -12.20 -10.29
CA ALA A 94 11.13 -10.78 -10.54
C ALA A 94 12.62 -10.45 -10.55
N LEU A 95 13.42 -11.01 -9.65
CA LEU A 95 14.87 -10.77 -9.63
C LEU A 95 15.59 -11.36 -10.85
N ARG A 96 15.23 -12.58 -11.27
CA ARG A 96 15.87 -13.27 -12.40
C ARG A 96 15.43 -12.78 -13.77
N ALA A 97 14.20 -12.26 -13.88
CA ALA A 97 13.65 -11.81 -15.15
C ALA A 97 14.53 -10.73 -15.81
N GLU A 98 14.60 -10.77 -17.14
CA GLU A 98 15.29 -9.74 -17.93
C GLU A 98 14.49 -8.42 -17.93
N ASP A 99 15.15 -7.32 -18.27
CA ASP A 99 14.46 -6.04 -18.44
C ASP A 99 13.38 -6.14 -19.52
N LYS A 100 12.20 -5.58 -19.21
CA LYS A 100 10.97 -5.60 -20.01
C LYS A 100 10.32 -6.98 -20.18
N ALA A 101 10.72 -7.97 -19.40
CA ALA A 101 10.03 -9.25 -19.36
C ALA A 101 8.65 -9.12 -18.70
N TYR A 102 7.77 -10.08 -19.00
CA TYR A 102 6.50 -10.24 -18.29
C TYR A 102 6.67 -11.14 -17.07
N LEU A 103 5.97 -10.81 -15.99
CA LEU A 103 5.79 -11.68 -14.83
C LEU A 103 4.40 -12.29 -14.87
N ASP A 104 4.35 -13.63 -14.92
CA ASP A 104 3.11 -14.37 -14.75
C ASP A 104 2.63 -14.25 -13.30
N CYS A 105 1.32 -14.07 -13.13
CA CYS A 105 0.68 -14.08 -11.82
C CYS A 105 0.69 -15.51 -11.28
N GLU A 106 1.21 -15.71 -10.06
CA GLU A 106 1.15 -17.01 -9.39
C GLU A 106 -0.27 -17.33 -8.88
N GLY A 107 -1.08 -16.29 -8.68
CA GLY A 107 -2.49 -16.39 -8.37
C GLY A 107 -2.99 -15.18 -7.60
N THR A 108 -4.22 -15.28 -7.10
CA THR A 108 -4.89 -14.21 -6.37
C THR A 108 -5.19 -14.65 -4.93
N PHE A 109 -4.90 -13.77 -3.98
CA PHE A 109 -5.34 -13.91 -2.59
C PHE A 109 -6.58 -13.05 -2.39
N THR A 110 -7.76 -13.67 -2.29
CA THR A 110 -9.02 -12.95 -2.16
C THR A 110 -9.23 -12.44 -0.74
N VAL A 111 -9.78 -11.23 -0.63
CA VAL A 111 -10.07 -10.52 0.62
C VAL A 111 -11.57 -10.30 0.69
N SER A 112 -12.32 -11.41 0.70
CA SER A 112 -13.78 -11.42 0.74
C SER A 112 -14.33 -12.72 1.34
N SER A 113 -15.58 -12.67 1.77
CA SER A 113 -16.48 -13.78 2.04
C SER A 113 -17.72 -13.66 1.15
N GLU A 114 -18.78 -14.41 1.45
CA GLU A 114 -20.06 -14.33 0.73
C GLU A 114 -20.73 -12.95 0.88
N ASP A 115 -20.70 -12.38 2.08
CA ASP A 115 -21.43 -11.15 2.43
C ASP A 115 -20.52 -9.93 2.68
N ASP A 116 -19.20 -10.09 2.56
CA ASP A 116 -18.22 -9.07 2.96
C ASP A 116 -17.01 -9.06 2.02
N TYR A 117 -16.44 -7.89 1.74
CA TYR A 117 -15.28 -7.77 0.85
C TYR A 117 -14.50 -6.49 1.10
N MET A 118 -13.20 -6.52 0.79
CA MET A 118 -12.33 -5.34 0.83
C MET A 118 -11.87 -4.96 -0.56
N SER A 119 -12.16 -3.73 -0.97
CA SER A 119 -11.57 -3.12 -2.18
C SER A 119 -10.14 -2.69 -1.88
N VAL A 120 -9.20 -3.62 -2.05
CA VAL A 120 -7.80 -3.43 -1.66
C VAL A 120 -7.17 -2.24 -2.38
N ALA A 121 -6.90 -1.17 -1.64
CA ALA A 121 -6.29 0.05 -2.13
C ALA A 121 -4.79 0.10 -1.83
N PHE A 122 -4.35 -0.39 -0.66
CA PHE A 122 -2.94 -0.40 -0.27
C PHE A 122 -2.56 -1.67 0.49
N VAL A 123 -1.25 -1.95 0.58
CA VAL A 123 -0.71 -3.15 1.22
C VAL A 123 0.58 -2.80 1.97
N SER A 124 0.68 -3.19 3.24
CA SER A 124 1.86 -2.91 4.07
C SER A 124 2.23 -4.09 4.97
N LEU A 125 3.26 -3.93 5.78
CA LEU A 125 3.69 -4.88 6.80
C LEU A 125 3.50 -4.32 8.20
N TRP A 126 2.97 -5.14 9.10
CA TRP A 126 2.96 -4.85 10.52
C TRP A 126 3.38 -6.08 11.33
N GLY A 127 4.64 -6.08 11.77
CA GLY A 127 5.24 -7.27 12.38
C GLY A 127 5.26 -8.42 11.38
N ASP A 128 4.76 -9.57 11.80
CA ASP A 128 4.70 -10.80 10.99
C ASP A 128 3.33 -10.98 10.29
N ALA A 129 2.77 -9.88 9.79
CA ALA A 129 1.50 -9.88 9.07
C ALA A 129 1.49 -8.86 7.94
N LEU A 130 0.78 -9.23 6.87
CA LEU A 130 0.44 -8.33 5.78
C LEU A 130 -0.82 -7.53 6.16
N VAL A 131 -0.71 -6.21 6.09
CA VAL A 131 -1.84 -5.29 6.26
C VAL A 131 -2.43 -5.01 4.90
N VAL A 132 -3.73 -5.23 4.76
CA VAL A 132 -4.48 -4.98 3.53
C VAL A 132 -5.58 -3.98 3.87
N GLY A 133 -5.58 -2.83 3.19
CA GLY A 133 -6.54 -1.76 3.50
C GLY A 133 -7.28 -1.23 2.29
N GLU A 134 -8.43 -0.62 2.55
CA GLU A 134 -9.28 0.00 1.54
C GLU A 134 -9.19 1.53 1.56
N PHE A 135 -9.71 2.12 0.49
CA PHE A 135 -9.83 3.56 0.32
C PHE A 135 -11.31 3.94 0.30
N TYR A 136 -11.71 4.86 1.18
CA TYR A 136 -13.03 5.46 1.15
C TYR A 136 -13.00 6.88 0.59
N ARG A 137 -13.96 7.18 -0.29
CA ARG A 137 -14.36 8.54 -0.62
C ARG A 137 -15.83 8.58 -1.03
N GLU A 138 -16.58 9.46 -0.37
CA GLU A 138 -17.99 9.68 -0.67
C GLU A 138 -18.24 9.89 -2.18
N GLY A 139 -19.30 9.23 -2.68
CA GLY A 139 -19.77 9.32 -4.07
C GLY A 139 -18.98 8.55 -5.12
N ASN A 140 -17.68 8.26 -4.90
CA ASN A 140 -16.83 7.63 -5.90
C ASN A 140 -16.32 6.25 -5.49
N TYR A 141 -15.98 6.08 -4.22
CA TYR A 141 -15.35 4.88 -3.68
C TYR A 141 -16.00 4.56 -2.32
N PRO A 142 -17.25 4.07 -2.31
CA PRO A 142 -17.89 3.66 -1.07
C PRO A 142 -17.23 2.37 -0.55
N THR A 143 -17.20 2.26 0.76
CA THR A 143 -16.90 1.03 1.50
C THR A 143 -18.20 0.44 2.04
N LEU A 144 -18.16 -0.83 2.44
CA LEU A 144 -19.32 -1.50 3.01
C LEU A 144 -19.74 -0.83 4.33
N GLU A 145 -21.04 -0.77 4.60
CA GLU A 145 -21.54 -0.22 5.88
C GLU A 145 -20.99 -1.00 7.09
N SER A 146 -20.69 -2.29 6.95
CA SER A 146 -20.02 -3.12 7.97
C SER A 146 -18.63 -2.60 8.35
N HIS A 147 -17.96 -1.88 7.44
CA HIS A 147 -16.63 -1.34 7.65
C HIS A 147 -16.66 0.01 8.38
N LYS A 148 -17.77 0.75 8.30
CA LYS A 148 -17.91 2.08 8.89
C LYS A 148 -18.22 2.02 10.38
N ARG A 149 -17.71 2.99 11.15
CA ARG A 149 -17.83 3.00 12.61
C ARG A 149 -17.53 4.36 13.23
N THR A 150 -18.20 4.62 14.34
CA THR A 150 -17.89 5.74 15.24
C THR A 150 -16.97 5.23 16.33
N ALA A 151 -15.77 5.81 16.43
CA ALA A 151 -14.82 5.54 17.49
C ALA A 151 -15.34 6.03 18.86
N ALA A 152 -14.75 5.55 19.95
CA ALA A 152 -15.15 5.93 21.30
C ALA A 152 -15.03 7.45 21.56
N CYS A 153 -14.08 8.13 20.92
CA CYS A 153 -13.90 9.58 20.98
C CYS A 153 -14.94 10.38 20.16
N GLY A 154 -15.76 9.71 19.35
CA GLY A 154 -16.79 10.31 18.51
C GLY A 154 -16.39 10.52 17.05
N ASP A 155 -15.14 10.26 16.68
CA ASP A 155 -14.69 10.32 15.28
C ASP A 155 -15.41 9.25 14.44
N TYR A 156 -15.69 9.57 13.19
CA TYR A 156 -16.33 8.65 12.26
C TYR A 156 -15.36 8.18 11.19
N ASN A 157 -15.06 6.89 11.21
CA ASN A 157 -14.16 6.22 10.30
C ASN A 157 -14.96 5.39 9.30
N GLN A 158 -14.63 5.54 8.02
CA GLN A 158 -15.36 4.89 6.93
C GLN A 158 -14.51 3.90 6.15
N ALA A 159 -13.26 3.65 6.56
CA ALA A 159 -12.40 2.66 5.93
C ALA A 159 -11.85 1.68 6.96
N MET A 160 -11.54 0.47 6.48
CA MET A 160 -10.92 -0.60 7.26
C MET A 160 -9.64 -1.11 6.61
N ALA A 161 -8.77 -1.69 7.45
CA ALA A 161 -7.73 -2.61 7.04
C ALA A 161 -7.78 -3.88 7.89
N VAL A 162 -7.26 -4.98 7.36
CA VAL A 162 -7.09 -6.23 8.11
C VAL A 162 -5.70 -6.79 7.98
N CYS A 163 -5.26 -7.54 8.99
CA CYS A 163 -3.92 -8.13 9.05
C CYS A 163 -3.98 -9.65 8.81
N TYR A 164 -3.36 -10.13 7.73
CA TYR A 164 -3.18 -11.55 7.45
C TYR A 164 -1.80 -12.01 7.93
N PRO A 165 -1.71 -12.88 8.97
CA PRO A 165 -0.43 -13.40 9.42
C PRO A 165 0.27 -14.21 8.34
N PHE A 166 1.60 -14.18 8.34
CA PHE A 166 2.36 -15.13 7.53
C PHE A 166 2.28 -16.54 8.14
N ALA A 167 2.40 -17.55 7.27
CA ALA A 167 2.43 -18.95 7.64
C ALA A 167 3.15 -19.78 6.57
N ASP A 168 3.61 -20.95 6.99
CA ASP A 168 4.20 -21.96 6.13
C ASP A 168 3.30 -23.21 6.05
N GLY A 169 3.52 -24.03 5.03
CA GLY A 169 2.87 -25.33 4.88
C GLY A 169 1.46 -25.26 4.27
N GLU A 170 0.66 -26.32 4.48
CA GLU A 170 -0.62 -26.52 3.78
C GLU A 170 -1.70 -25.48 4.15
N ASP A 171 -1.56 -24.82 5.31
CA ASP A 171 -2.48 -23.78 5.77
C ASP A 171 -2.21 -22.40 5.15
N ALA A 172 -1.10 -22.27 4.41
CA ALA A 172 -0.69 -21.02 3.79
C ALA A 172 -1.09 -20.96 2.32
N SER A 173 -1.67 -19.83 1.91
CA SER A 173 -1.86 -19.48 0.51
C SER A 173 -0.94 -18.30 0.19
N PHE A 174 0.03 -18.50 -0.67
CA PHE A 174 1.02 -17.48 -1.01
C PHE A 174 1.73 -16.90 0.24
N GLY A 175 2.10 -17.77 1.17
CA GLY A 175 2.75 -17.39 2.43
C GLY A 175 1.83 -16.75 3.49
N LEU A 176 0.53 -16.61 3.22
CA LEU A 176 -0.44 -15.99 4.13
C LEU A 176 -1.43 -17.01 4.70
N LYS A 177 -1.79 -16.85 5.98
CA LYS A 177 -2.99 -17.50 6.51
C LYS A 177 -4.22 -16.94 5.81
N LYS A 178 -5.22 -17.79 5.57
CA LYS A 178 -6.52 -17.35 5.01
C LYS A 178 -7.38 -16.56 6.01
N THR A 179 -7.10 -16.69 7.30
CA THR A 179 -7.86 -16.04 8.38
C THR A 179 -7.12 -14.79 8.85
N PRO A 180 -7.74 -13.59 8.80
CA PRO A 180 -7.15 -12.39 9.35
C PRO A 180 -7.10 -12.44 10.87
N SER A 181 -6.19 -11.65 11.45
CA SER A 181 -5.88 -11.66 12.89
C SER A 181 -6.23 -10.37 13.62
N LYS A 182 -6.36 -9.26 12.90
CA LYS A 182 -6.64 -7.92 13.45
C LYS A 182 -7.40 -7.11 12.41
N ALA A 183 -8.26 -6.22 12.89
CA ALA A 183 -8.91 -5.20 12.10
C ALA A 183 -8.43 -3.81 12.56
N ILE A 184 -8.37 -2.87 11.62
CA ILE A 184 -7.94 -1.50 11.86
C ILE A 184 -8.99 -0.58 11.27
N SER A 185 -9.65 0.20 12.11
CA SER A 185 -10.50 1.32 11.69
C SER A 185 -9.65 2.51 11.33
N MET A 186 -9.91 3.12 10.17
CA MET A 186 -9.11 4.20 9.63
C MET A 186 -9.99 5.34 9.10
N PRO A 187 -9.45 6.58 9.07
CA PRO A 187 -10.14 7.70 8.45
C PRO A 187 -10.24 7.53 6.94
N ASP A 188 -10.91 8.47 6.29
CA ASP A 188 -11.08 8.49 4.84
C ASP A 188 -9.75 8.69 4.08
N LEU A 189 -9.79 8.40 2.79
CA LEU A 189 -8.73 8.74 1.81
C LEU A 189 -7.35 8.10 2.03
N ILE A 190 -7.26 7.01 2.81
CA ILE A 190 -5.98 6.32 3.04
C ILE A 190 -5.52 5.59 1.77
N GLN A 191 -4.31 5.89 1.34
CA GLN A 191 -3.64 5.33 0.15
C GLN A 191 -2.39 4.51 0.50
N GLY A 192 -2.01 4.45 1.78
CA GLY A 192 -0.79 3.74 2.18
C GLY A 192 -0.50 3.82 3.67
N ALA A 193 0.37 2.93 4.13
CA ALA A 193 0.77 2.88 5.52
C ALA A 193 2.18 2.29 5.69
N TYR A 194 2.83 2.62 6.80
CA TYR A 194 3.88 1.77 7.38
C TYR A 194 3.75 1.71 8.90
N PHE A 195 4.30 0.65 9.49
CA PHE A 195 4.27 0.40 10.92
C PHE A 195 5.69 0.20 11.45
N SER A 196 6.06 0.94 12.49
CA SER A 196 7.41 0.87 13.07
C SER A 196 7.43 1.46 14.47
N ASP A 197 8.21 0.87 15.37
CA ASP A 197 8.47 1.40 16.72
C ASP A 197 7.21 1.78 17.52
N GLY A 198 6.19 0.93 17.49
CA GLY A 198 4.92 1.16 18.20
C GLY A 198 4.03 2.23 17.56
N LYS A 199 4.33 2.64 16.33
CA LYS A 199 3.56 3.65 15.58
C LYS A 199 3.06 3.12 14.26
N ALA A 200 1.95 3.67 13.79
CA ALA A 200 1.53 3.61 12.41
C ALA A 200 1.63 5.01 11.78
N VAL A 201 2.07 5.08 10.53
CA VAL A 201 1.97 6.31 9.73
C VAL A 201 1.13 6.00 8.51
N LEU A 202 0.05 6.75 8.32
CA LEU A 202 -0.87 6.62 7.20
C LEU A 202 -0.69 7.77 6.21
N SER A 203 -0.70 7.46 4.91
CA SER A 203 -0.77 8.43 3.82
C SER A 203 -2.23 8.63 3.43
N ALA A 204 -2.75 9.85 3.62
CA ALA A 204 -4.13 10.21 3.31
C ALA A 204 -4.18 11.28 2.23
N SER A 205 -4.92 11.05 1.15
CA SER A 205 -4.75 11.84 -0.06
C SER A 205 -5.89 11.69 -1.05
N TYR A 206 -6.29 12.80 -1.68
CA TYR A 206 -7.13 12.75 -2.88
C TYR A 206 -6.98 14.00 -3.74
N ALA A 207 -6.75 13.78 -5.03
CA ALA A 207 -6.68 14.82 -6.05
C ALA A 207 -5.73 15.97 -5.66
N VAL A 208 -6.14 17.22 -5.89
CA VAL A 208 -5.27 18.39 -5.76
C VAL A 208 -5.17 18.95 -4.33
N ALA A 209 -5.94 18.39 -3.38
CA ALA A 209 -5.84 18.77 -1.98
C ALA A 209 -4.47 18.35 -1.43
N PHE A 210 -3.97 19.09 -0.45
CA PHE A 210 -2.77 18.64 0.26
C PHE A 210 -3.02 17.28 0.87
N SER A 211 -2.03 16.41 0.75
CA SER A 211 -2.05 15.11 1.39
C SER A 211 -1.54 15.24 2.82
N HIS A 212 -1.82 14.23 3.63
CA HIS A 212 -1.50 14.19 5.04
C HIS A 212 -0.78 12.89 5.37
N LEU A 213 0.22 12.97 6.24
CA LEU A 213 0.79 11.83 6.94
C LEU A 213 0.28 11.87 8.39
N TYR A 214 -0.62 10.95 8.72
CA TYR A 214 -1.14 10.81 10.07
C TYR A 214 -0.29 9.81 10.85
N GLU A 215 0.30 10.22 11.96
CA GLU A 215 1.04 9.33 12.86
C GLU A 215 0.16 8.96 14.06
N TYR A 216 -0.05 7.66 14.26
CA TYR A 216 -0.80 7.09 15.37
C TYR A 216 0.10 6.31 16.31
N ASP A 217 -0.22 6.36 17.60
CA ASP A 217 0.36 5.48 18.62
C ASP A 217 -0.45 4.18 18.68
N LEU A 218 0.21 3.04 18.43
CA LEU A 218 -0.46 1.74 18.35
C LEU A 218 -1.00 1.27 19.70
N SER A 219 -0.39 1.67 20.82
CA SER A 219 -0.87 1.30 22.16
C SER A 219 -2.13 2.07 22.54
N ARG A 220 -2.28 3.31 22.06
CA ARG A 220 -3.50 4.11 22.21
C ARG A 220 -4.59 3.69 21.22
N ALA A 221 -4.21 3.17 20.06
CA ALA A 221 -5.14 2.69 19.06
C ALA A 221 -5.77 1.33 19.41
N GLU A 222 -5.13 0.52 20.26
CA GLU A 222 -5.69 -0.76 20.68
C GLU A 222 -6.98 -0.56 21.48
N THR A 223 -8.06 -1.21 21.07
CA THR A 223 -9.35 -1.14 21.76
C THR A 223 -9.61 -2.44 22.53
N ASN A 224 -10.57 -2.40 23.46
CA ASN A 224 -11.12 -3.61 24.08
C ASN A 224 -12.25 -4.24 23.25
N GLU A 225 -12.47 -3.75 22.04
CA GLU A 225 -13.55 -4.19 21.15
C GLU A 225 -13.08 -5.27 20.20
N LYS A 226 -14.07 -6.02 19.71
CA LYS A 226 -13.89 -6.98 18.63
C LYS A 226 -14.87 -6.69 17.52
N ILE A 227 -14.48 -7.05 16.31
CA ILE A 227 -15.29 -6.90 15.11
C ILE A 227 -15.28 -8.21 14.33
N THR A 228 -16.40 -8.54 13.72
CA THR A 228 -16.49 -9.63 12.74
C THR A 228 -16.40 -9.07 11.33
N LEU A 229 -15.37 -9.44 10.59
CA LEU A 229 -15.24 -9.22 9.14
C LEU A 229 -14.95 -10.55 8.46
N PHE A 230 -15.49 -10.75 7.26
CA PHE A 230 -15.33 -11.99 6.49
C PHE A 230 -15.73 -13.26 7.29
N GLY A 231 -16.65 -13.13 8.25
CA GLY A 231 -17.07 -14.21 9.14
C GLY A 231 -16.07 -14.53 10.28
N VAL A 232 -15.06 -13.69 10.50
CA VAL A 232 -14.01 -13.89 11.50
C VAL A 232 -14.05 -12.78 12.54
N GLU A 233 -14.20 -13.14 13.81
CA GLU A 233 -14.09 -12.20 14.93
C GLU A 233 -12.61 -11.90 15.25
N MET A 234 -12.23 -10.62 15.26
CA MET A 234 -10.85 -10.18 15.51
C MET A 234 -10.80 -8.93 16.39
N PRO A 235 -9.71 -8.71 17.15
CA PRO A 235 -9.50 -7.47 17.89
C PRO A 235 -9.47 -6.26 16.94
N LEU A 236 -10.00 -5.14 17.44
CA LEU A 236 -10.08 -3.88 16.71
C LEU A 236 -9.02 -2.88 17.20
N TYR A 237 -8.31 -2.27 16.26
CA TYR A 237 -7.55 -1.03 16.47
C TYR A 237 -8.33 0.13 15.87
N SER A 238 -8.38 1.27 16.56
CA SER A 238 -9.04 2.48 16.09
C SER A 238 -8.02 3.60 15.89
N PHE A 239 -7.82 3.98 14.63
CA PHE A 239 -7.04 5.16 14.28
C PHE A 239 -7.98 6.36 14.23
N ASP A 240 -7.94 7.13 15.30
CA ASP A 240 -8.82 8.26 15.60
C ASP A 240 -8.02 9.34 16.34
N SER A 241 -8.68 10.44 16.72
CA SER A 241 -8.04 11.55 17.44
C SER A 241 -7.45 11.15 18.81
N ASP A 242 -7.94 10.09 19.45
CA ASP A 242 -7.43 9.60 20.74
C ASP A 242 -6.15 8.78 20.59
N SER A 243 -5.83 8.27 19.40
CA SER A 243 -4.56 7.60 19.09
C SER A 243 -3.64 8.44 18.20
N LEU A 244 -4.14 9.49 17.55
CA LEU A 244 -3.35 10.42 16.74
C LEU A 244 -2.30 11.12 17.60
N THR A 245 -1.09 11.22 17.04
CA THR A 245 0.05 11.91 17.66
C THR A 245 0.54 13.06 16.81
N ARG A 246 0.49 12.95 15.48
CA ARG A 246 0.89 14.02 14.56
C ARG A 246 0.06 13.98 13.27
N ASP A 247 -0.22 15.16 12.73
CA ASP A 247 -0.76 15.36 11.39
C ASP A 247 0.24 16.22 10.60
N ILE A 248 0.84 15.63 9.57
CA ILE A 248 1.87 16.28 8.77
C ILE A 248 1.37 16.50 7.35
N LYS A 249 1.23 17.77 6.97
CA LYS A 249 0.84 18.19 5.63
C LYS A 249 1.99 18.01 4.63
N ILE A 250 1.71 17.32 3.51
CA ILE A 250 2.66 17.05 2.44
C ILE A 250 2.06 17.36 1.05
N ALA A 251 2.85 17.17 -0.02
CA ALA A 251 2.42 17.45 -1.38
C ALA A 251 1.18 16.60 -1.79
N PRO A 252 0.27 17.16 -2.61
CA PRO A 252 -0.92 16.47 -3.10
C PRO A 252 -0.65 15.15 -3.83
N MET A 253 -1.67 14.28 -3.80
CA MET A 253 -1.66 12.95 -4.39
C MET A 253 -0.55 12.05 -3.86
N SER A 254 -0.23 12.08 -2.56
CA SER A 254 0.57 11.00 -1.97
C SER A 254 -0.14 9.67 -2.08
N GLU A 255 0.62 8.63 -2.38
CA GLU A 255 0.14 7.25 -2.49
C GLU A 255 0.79 6.41 -1.39
N GLU A 256 1.23 5.19 -1.71
CA GLU A 256 1.88 4.32 -0.74
C GLU A 256 3.22 4.90 -0.25
N ILE A 257 3.58 4.53 0.98
CA ILE A 257 4.75 5.05 1.70
C ILE A 257 5.53 3.91 2.33
N VAL A 258 6.85 4.07 2.44
CA VAL A 258 7.71 3.08 3.11
C VAL A 258 8.75 3.77 3.98
N LEU A 259 9.05 3.18 5.14
CA LEU A 259 10.13 3.62 6.02
C LEU A 259 11.42 2.89 5.67
N VAL A 260 12.48 3.63 5.32
CA VAL A 260 13.80 3.05 5.05
C VAL A 260 14.86 3.90 5.75
N ASN A 261 15.65 3.28 6.63
CA ASN A 261 16.74 3.92 7.37
C ASN A 261 16.30 5.22 8.08
N GLY A 262 15.14 5.19 8.76
CA GLY A 262 14.59 6.34 9.49
C GLY A 262 14.02 7.46 8.61
N LYS A 263 13.85 7.22 7.31
CA LYS A 263 13.25 8.18 6.37
C LYS A 263 12.00 7.60 5.76
N THR A 264 10.92 8.36 5.78
CA THR A 264 9.69 8.06 5.05
C THR A 264 9.86 8.44 3.59
N TYR A 265 9.73 7.45 2.72
CA TYR A 265 9.69 7.61 1.28
C TYR A 265 8.24 7.79 0.85
N VAL A 266 7.96 8.90 0.17
CA VAL A 266 6.62 9.21 -0.35
C VAL A 266 6.66 9.28 -1.86
N MET A 267 5.74 8.56 -2.50
CA MET A 267 5.45 8.68 -3.93
C MET A 267 4.17 9.49 -4.13
N CYS A 268 4.12 10.29 -5.20
CA CYS A 268 2.94 11.06 -5.54
C CYS A 268 2.48 10.81 -6.97
N GLU A 269 1.19 10.55 -7.22
CA GLU A 269 0.65 10.44 -8.60
C GLU A 269 0.89 11.72 -9.40
N SER A 270 0.83 12.87 -8.71
CA SER A 270 1.04 14.20 -9.29
C SER A 270 2.42 14.33 -9.95
N ALA A 271 3.36 13.45 -9.63
CA ALA A 271 4.66 13.34 -10.29
C ALA A 271 4.58 12.96 -11.78
N SER A 272 3.45 12.45 -12.25
CA SER A 272 3.24 11.96 -13.61
C SER A 272 2.87 13.07 -14.60
N ASP A 273 3.11 12.78 -15.89
CA ASP A 273 2.77 13.66 -17.00
C ASP A 273 1.26 13.80 -17.21
N LYS A 274 0.44 12.90 -16.64
CA LYS A 274 -1.02 13.01 -16.67
C LYS A 274 -1.51 14.25 -15.92
N TYR A 275 -0.92 14.53 -14.76
CA TYR A 275 -1.42 15.60 -13.91
C TYR A 275 -0.69 16.92 -14.10
N ILE A 276 0.52 16.93 -14.68
CA ILE A 276 1.39 18.08 -15.03
C ILE A 276 1.70 19.03 -13.87
N PHE A 277 0.72 19.43 -13.06
CA PHE A 277 0.86 20.34 -11.93
C PHE A 277 1.85 19.86 -10.87
N GLY A 278 2.00 18.56 -10.66
CA GLY A 278 3.01 18.06 -9.71
C GLY A 278 4.44 18.33 -10.18
N LYS A 279 4.66 18.60 -11.48
CA LYS A 279 5.95 19.15 -11.95
C LYS A 279 6.16 20.59 -11.49
N PHE A 280 5.09 21.38 -11.31
CA PHE A 280 5.14 22.76 -10.83
C PHE A 280 5.18 22.86 -9.30
N THR A 281 4.63 21.88 -8.57
CA THR A 281 4.61 21.85 -7.09
C THR A 281 5.74 21.02 -6.48
N GLY A 282 6.69 20.55 -7.29
CA GLY A 282 7.83 19.76 -6.83
C GLY A 282 7.53 18.28 -6.63
N ALA A 283 6.29 17.81 -6.71
CA ALA A 283 5.93 16.40 -6.53
C ALA A 283 6.55 15.41 -7.53
N LYS A 284 7.32 15.87 -8.54
CA LYS A 284 8.02 15.04 -9.52
C LYS A 284 9.03 14.03 -8.95
N TRP A 285 9.43 14.14 -7.68
CA TRP A 285 10.43 13.28 -7.04
C TRP A 285 9.78 12.35 -6.01
N CYS A 286 10.43 11.22 -5.73
CA CYS A 286 10.17 10.47 -4.50
C CYS A 286 10.98 11.14 -3.38
N TYR A 287 10.30 11.57 -2.32
CA TYR A 287 10.93 12.30 -1.22
C TYR A 287 11.23 11.38 -0.07
N ALA A 288 12.49 11.37 0.40
CA ALA A 288 12.93 10.67 1.59
C ALA A 288 13.04 11.65 2.77
N THR A 289 12.05 11.62 3.66
CA THR A 289 11.89 12.63 4.71
C THR A 289 12.08 12.04 6.10
N ASP A 290 12.90 12.71 6.91
CA ASP A 290 13.01 12.41 8.34
C ASP A 290 11.86 13.12 9.07
N LEU A 291 10.82 12.37 9.41
CA LEU A 291 9.61 12.95 10.03
C LEU A 291 9.88 13.56 11.40
N SER A 292 10.97 13.19 12.09
CA SER A 292 11.33 13.82 13.37
C SER A 292 11.75 15.28 13.22
N LYS A 293 12.10 15.71 12.00
CA LYS A 293 12.53 17.07 11.67
C LYS A 293 11.40 17.93 11.10
N MET A 294 10.23 17.34 10.84
CA MET A 294 9.05 18.09 10.41
C MET A 294 8.31 18.61 11.64
N LYS A 295 7.96 19.89 11.59
CA LYS A 295 7.22 20.60 12.63
C LYS A 295 5.73 20.56 12.33
#